data_AF-A0A1V5JV92-F1
#
_entry.id   AF-A0A1V5JV92-F1
#
_cell.length_a   1.000
_cell.length_b   1.000
_cell.length_c   1.000
_cell.angle_alpha   90.00
_cell.angle_beta   90.00
_cell.angle_gamma   90.00
#
_symmetry.space_group_name_H-M   'P 1'
#
loop_
_entity.id
_entity.type
_entity.pdbx_description
1 polymer ?
#
loop_
_entity_poly.entity_id
_entity_poly.type
_entity_poly.pdbx_seq_one_letter_code
_entity_poly.pdbx_strand_id
1 'polypeptide(L)'
;MITVTEAAKPELARFFEVYEPSPIRIWLEASCKGITLNMELDDENPAEDQVFVVGEYRFLVENELIPIVMPLTVDVVDGEFQVISEPLAAQNHKGCSCGCSCS
;
A
#
# COMPACT_ATOMS: atom_id res chain seq x y z
N MET A 1 -10.62 4.57 3.90
CA MET A 1 -10.91 4.79 2.47
C MET A 1 -9.61 4.65 1.71
N ILE A 2 -9.64 4.04 0.52
CA ILE A 2 -8.48 3.95 -0.37
C ILE A 2 -8.69 4.93 -1.53
N THR A 3 -7.66 5.70 -1.84
CA THR A 3 -7.63 6.66 -2.95
C THR A 3 -6.54 6.26 -3.92
N VAL A 4 -6.83 6.28 -5.22
CA VAL A 4 -5.83 6.09 -6.29
C VAL A 4 -5.62 7.43 -6.98
N THR A 5 -4.37 7.90 -7.06
CA THR A 5 -4.04 9.18 -7.69
C THR A 5 -4.27 9.15 -9.20
N GLU A 6 -4.41 10.32 -9.83
CA GLU A 6 -4.51 10.40 -11.30
C GLU A 6 -3.26 9.86 -12.01
N ALA A 7 -2.09 9.92 -11.37
CA ALA A 7 -0.85 9.37 -11.90
C ALA A 7 -0.82 7.82 -11.83
N ALA A 8 -1.40 7.22 -10.79
CA ALA A 8 -1.42 5.77 -10.61
C ALA A 8 -2.45 5.04 -11.47
N LYS A 9 -3.58 5.70 -11.82
CA LYS A 9 -4.63 5.11 -12.67
C LYS A 9 -4.14 4.53 -14.00
N PRO A 10 -3.41 5.29 -14.85
CA PRO A 10 -2.94 4.77 -16.14
C PRO A 10 -1.92 3.64 -15.96
N GLU A 11 -1.11 3.69 -14.90
CA GLU A 11 -0.12 2.64 -14.64
C GLU A 11 -0.79 1.35 -14.16
N LEU A 12 -1.85 1.44 -13.33
CA LEU A 12 -2.66 0.26 -12.98
C LEU A 12 -3.32 -0.35 -14.22
N ALA A 13 -3.88 0.47 -15.10
CA ALA A 13 -4.46 -0.01 -16.36
C ALA A 13 -3.40 -0.75 -17.19
N ARG A 14 -2.22 -0.14 -17.38
CA ARG A 14 -1.09 -0.73 -18.11
C ARG A 14 -0.60 -2.03 -17.48
N PHE A 15 -0.58 -2.11 -16.15
CA PHE A 15 -0.21 -3.33 -15.43
C PHE A 15 -1.20 -4.46 -15.76
N PHE A 16 -2.51 -4.23 -15.62
CA PHE A 16 -3.53 -5.24 -15.88
C PHE A 16 -3.84 -5.51 -17.36
N GLU A 17 -3.21 -4.80 -18.32
CA GLU A 17 -3.21 -5.21 -19.73
C GLU A 17 -2.45 -6.53 -19.96
N VAL A 18 -1.49 -6.84 -19.09
CA VAL A 18 -0.57 -7.98 -19.25
C VAL A 18 -0.78 -9.06 -18.19
N TYR A 19 -1.39 -8.71 -17.05
CA TYR A 19 -1.70 -9.63 -15.96
C TYR A 19 -3.19 -9.97 -15.91
N GLU A 20 -3.52 -11.18 -15.45
CA GLU A 20 -4.91 -11.52 -15.19
C GLU A 20 -5.49 -10.59 -14.10
N PRO A 21 -6.79 -10.23 -14.18
CA PRO A 21 -7.43 -9.39 -13.18
C PRO A 21 -7.47 -10.05 -11.80
N SER A 22 -6.47 -9.73 -10.96
CA SER A 22 -6.36 -10.21 -9.58
C SER A 22 -6.51 -9.07 -8.58
N PRO A 23 -7.05 -9.33 -7.37
CA PRO A 23 -7.03 -8.36 -6.28
C PRO A 23 -5.60 -7.95 -5.91
N ILE A 24 -5.46 -6.72 -5.40
CA ILE A 24 -4.19 -6.14 -4.97
C ILE A 24 -4.17 -6.14 -3.44
N ARG A 25 -3.36 -6.98 -2.81
CA ARG A 25 -3.16 -6.96 -1.36
C ARG A 25 -2.20 -5.83 -0.99
N ILE A 26 -2.60 -5.05 0.00
CA ILE A 26 -1.73 -4.09 0.69
C ILE A 26 -1.34 -4.68 2.04
N TRP A 27 -0.05 -4.82 2.27
CA TRP A 27 0.49 -5.41 3.50
C TRP A 27 1.64 -4.57 4.07
N LEU A 28 1.91 -4.79 5.35
CA LEU A 28 2.88 -4.02 6.12
C LEU A 28 4.21 -4.77 6.18
N GLU A 29 5.27 -4.12 5.71
CA GLU A 29 6.63 -4.63 5.81
C GLU A 29 7.40 -3.85 6.87
N ALA A 30 8.02 -4.57 7.80
CA ALA A 30 8.92 -3.99 8.79
C ALA A 30 10.37 -4.22 8.37
N SER A 31 11.11 -3.14 8.13
CA SER A 31 12.53 -3.18 7.83
C SER A 31 13.35 -2.44 8.88
N CYS A 32 14.68 -2.57 8.84
CA CYS A 32 15.57 -1.79 9.71
C CYS A 32 15.45 -0.26 9.51
N LYS A 33 14.84 0.18 8.41
CA LYS A 33 14.62 1.60 8.08
C LYS A 33 13.24 2.11 8.49
N GLY A 34 12.39 1.24 9.05
CA GLY A 34 11.03 1.59 9.46
C GLY A 34 9.99 0.67 8.84
N ILE A 35 8.74 1.04 9.08
CA ILE A 35 7.56 0.34 8.59
C ILE A 35 7.14 0.96 7.25
N THR A 36 6.98 0.13 6.24
CA THR A 36 6.52 0.49 4.89
C THR A 36 5.30 -0.33 4.50
N LEU A 37 4.55 0.14 3.52
CA LEU A 37 3.44 -0.59 2.91
C LEU A 37 3.83 -1.02 1.52
N ASN A 38 3.56 -2.28 1.19
CA ASN A 38 3.81 -2.85 -0.12
C ASN A 38 2.51 -3.35 -0.75
N MET A 39 2.58 -3.63 -2.05
CA MET A 39 1.48 -4.22 -2.81
C MET A 39 1.93 -5.47 -3.54
N GLU A 40 1.02 -6.44 -3.62
CA GLU A 40 1.18 -7.63 -4.43
C GLU A 40 -0.18 -8.11 -4.96
N LEU A 41 -0.15 -8.97 -5.97
CA LEU A 41 -1.36 -9.66 -6.41
C LEU A 41 -1.59 -10.87 -5.51
N ASP A 42 -2.77 -10.96 -4.93
CA ASP A 42 -3.13 -12.08 -4.06
C ASP A 42 -4.64 -12.40 -4.14
N ASP A 43 -4.98 -13.62 -3.78
CA ASP A 43 -6.35 -14.06 -3.67
C ASP A 43 -7.02 -13.50 -2.40
N GLU A 44 -8.33 -13.27 -2.49
CA GLU A 44 -9.10 -12.76 -1.36
C GLU A 44 -9.17 -13.83 -0.25
N ASN A 45 -8.86 -13.46 0.99
CA ASN A 45 -9.20 -14.26 2.17
C ASN A 45 -10.30 -13.55 2.97
N PRO A 46 -11.59 -13.86 2.74
CA PRO A 46 -12.71 -13.12 3.35
C PRO A 46 -12.77 -13.20 4.88
N ALA A 47 -12.05 -14.14 5.51
CA ALA A 47 -11.99 -14.25 6.96
C ALA A 47 -11.03 -13.21 7.57
N GLU A 48 -10.01 -12.79 6.82
CA GLU A 48 -8.90 -11.99 7.33
C GLU A 48 -8.79 -10.63 6.62
N ASP A 49 -9.37 -10.50 5.42
CA ASP A 49 -9.27 -9.31 4.58
C ASP A 49 -10.57 -8.54 4.48
N GLN A 50 -10.45 -7.22 4.46
CA GLN A 50 -11.48 -6.32 3.97
C GLN A 50 -11.18 -5.95 2.51
N VAL A 51 -12.19 -6.13 1.66
CA VAL A 51 -12.13 -5.70 0.26
C VAL A 51 -12.57 -4.24 0.13
N PHE A 52 -11.76 -3.44 -0.55
CA PHE A 52 -12.04 -2.07 -0.94
C PHE A 52 -12.07 -1.96 -2.46
N VAL A 53 -13.20 -1.52 -3.00
CA VAL A 53 -13.38 -1.36 -4.45
C VAL A 53 -13.12 0.09 -4.83
N VAL A 54 -12.18 0.30 -5.76
CA VAL A 54 -11.85 1.63 -6.31
C VAL A 54 -11.85 1.54 -7.83
N GLY A 55 -12.93 2.03 -8.45
CA GLY A 55 -13.16 1.83 -9.88
C GLY A 55 -13.38 0.35 -10.20
N GLU A 56 -12.54 -0.21 -11.06
CA GLU A 56 -12.54 -1.64 -11.42
C GLU A 56 -11.58 -2.49 -10.58
N TYR A 57 -10.76 -1.85 -9.75
CA TYR A 57 -9.73 -2.52 -8.95
C TYR A 57 -10.26 -2.90 -7.57
N ARG A 58 -9.83 -4.08 -7.11
CA ARG A 58 -10.10 -4.58 -5.76
C ARG A 58 -8.81 -4.54 -4.96
N PHE A 59 -8.85 -3.88 -3.82
CA PHE A 59 -7.75 -3.82 -2.87
C PHE A 59 -8.09 -4.62 -1.63
N LEU A 60 -7.17 -5.45 -1.18
CA LEU A 60 -7.28 -6.25 0.04
C LEU A 60 -6.42 -5.60 1.12
N VAL A 61 -7.00 -5.42 2.30
CA VAL A 61 -6.25 -4.99 3.49
C VAL A 61 -6.68 -5.89 4.64
N GLU A 62 -5.73 -6.44 5.36
CA GLU A 62 -6.01 -7.24 6.56
C GLU A 62 -6.84 -6.44 7.56
N ASN A 63 -7.88 -7.07 8.12
CA ASN A 63 -8.82 -6.45 9.04
C ASN A 63 -8.12 -5.80 10.25
N GLU A 64 -7.04 -6.42 10.73
CA GLU A 64 -6.25 -5.93 11.85
C GLU A 64 -5.42 -4.69 11.51
N LEU A 65 -5.03 -4.52 10.24
CA LEU A 65 -4.23 -3.39 9.77
C LEU A 65 -5.08 -2.14 9.51
N ILE A 66 -6.34 -2.29 9.12
CA ILE A 66 -7.28 -1.19 8.81
C ILE A 66 -7.23 -0.04 9.84
N PRO A 67 -7.37 -0.27 11.16
CA PRO A 67 -7.36 0.83 12.15
C PRO A 67 -6.00 1.54 12.26
N ILE A 68 -4.93 0.95 11.76
CA ILE A 68 -3.55 1.44 11.87
C ILE A 68 -3.17 2.21 10.60
N VAL A 69 -3.53 1.69 9.43
CA VAL A 69 -2.98 2.17 8.16
C VAL A 69 -3.91 3.11 7.41
N MET A 70 -5.21 3.14 7.73
CA MET A 70 -6.17 3.98 7.03
C MET A 70 -6.11 5.46 7.44
N PRO A 71 -6.39 6.40 6.52
CA PRO A 71 -6.66 6.20 5.09
C PRO A 71 -5.40 5.88 4.27
N LEU A 72 -5.59 5.21 3.12
CA LEU A 72 -4.52 4.82 2.20
C LEU A 72 -4.62 5.57 0.88
N THR A 73 -3.46 5.96 0.33
CA THR A 73 -3.32 6.52 -1.00
C THR A 73 -2.36 5.68 -1.82
N VAL A 74 -2.79 5.21 -2.98
CA VAL A 74 -1.97 4.51 -3.97
C VAL A 74 -1.53 5.54 -5.01
N ASP A 75 -0.22 5.71 -5.13
CA ASP A 75 0.43 6.64 -6.05
C ASP A 75 1.49 5.93 -6.91
N VAL A 76 2.02 6.63 -7.91
CA VAL A 76 3.16 6.17 -8.71
C VAL A 76 4.21 7.27 -8.74
N VAL A 77 5.44 6.90 -8.37
CA VAL A 77 6.60 7.79 -8.39
C VAL A 77 7.70 7.09 -9.15
N ASP A 78 8.25 7.76 -10.17
CA ASP A 78 9.33 7.23 -11.02
C ASP A 78 9.02 5.86 -11.68
N GLY A 79 7.73 5.56 -11.90
CA GLY A 79 7.27 4.30 -12.49
C GLY A 79 7.09 3.15 -11.49
N GLU A 80 7.31 3.40 -10.21
CA GLU A 80 7.08 2.44 -9.14
C GLU A 80 5.82 2.81 -8.35
N PHE A 81 4.97 1.82 -8.09
CA PHE A 81 3.82 2.02 -7.23
C PHE A 81 4.23 2.21 -5.78
N GLN A 82 3.57 3.15 -5.10
CA GLN A 82 3.77 3.41 -3.69
C GLN A 82 2.43 3.50 -2.97
N VAL A 83 2.40 2.98 -1.74
CA VAL A 83 1.23 3.10 -0.86
C VAL A 83 1.58 3.99 0.32
N ILE A 84 0.82 5.06 0.45
CA ILE A 84 1.02 6.09 1.45
C ILE A 84 -0.09 5.98 2.48
N SER A 85 0.30 5.90 3.74
CA SER A 85 -0.57 5.93 4.91
C SER A 85 -0.20 7.15 5.75
N GLU A 86 -1.14 8.08 5.96
CA GLU A 86 -0.88 9.27 6.78
C GLU A 86 -0.48 8.92 8.23
N PRO A 87 -1.18 7.97 8.92
CA PRO A 87 -0.78 7.56 10.27
C PRO A 87 0.61 6.92 10.34
N LEU A 88 1.01 6.12 9.35
CA LEU A 88 2.34 5.51 9.31
C LEU A 88 3.43 6.51 8.95
N ALA A 89 3.17 7.42 8.01
CA ALA A 89 4.10 8.50 7.67
C ALA A 89 4.40 9.36 8.91
N ALA A 90 3.38 9.71 9.70
CA ALA A 90 3.56 10.46 10.94
C ALA A 90 4.40 9.69 11.99
N GLN A 91 4.31 8.36 12.04
CA GLN A 91 5.12 7.53 12.93
C GLN A 91 6.58 7.46 12.50
N ASN A 92 6.84 7.33 11.20
CA ASN A 92 8.19 7.37 10.63
C ASN A 92 8.89 8.72 10.91
N HIS A 93 8.15 9.83 10.98
CA HIS A 93 8.68 11.15 11.33
C HIS A 93 8.87 11.39 12.85
N LYS A 94 8.27 10.59 13.73
CA LYS A 94 8.32 10.80 15.18
C LYS A 94 9.39 9.99 15.92
N GLY A 95 10.15 9.12 15.26
CA GLY A 95 10.96 8.13 15.97
C GLY A 95 12.30 7.71 15.37
N CYS A 96 12.72 8.20 14.19
CA CYS A 96 14.02 7.80 13.65
C CYS A 96 15.17 8.68 14.19
N SER A 97 15.42 8.54 15.49
CA SER A 97 16.68 8.87 16.17
C SER A 97 17.69 7.70 16.00
N CYS A 98 17.73 7.08 14.81
CA CYS A 98 18.81 6.14 14.50
C CYS A 98 20.07 6.94 14.17
N GLY A 99 20.83 7.24 15.23
CA GLY A 99 22.24 7.59 15.17
C GLY A 99 23.09 6.42 14.70
N CYS A 100 22.85 5.93 13.48
CA CYS A 100 23.81 5.09 12.78
C CYS A 100 24.87 6.01 12.16
N SER A 101 25.77 6.47 13.02
CA SER A 101 27.11 6.87 12.64
C SER A 101 27.83 5.61 12.17
N CYS A 102 27.87 5.40 10.86
CA CYS A 102 28.87 4.57 10.21
C CYS A 102 29.45 5.36 9.03
N SER A 103 30.20 6.42 9.38
CA SER A 103 31.48 6.84 8.79
C SER A 103 31.90 8.18 9.37
#